data_AF-A0A2V9RU15-F1
#
_entry.id   AF-A0A2V9RU15-F1
#
_cell.length_a   1.000
_cell.length_b   1.000
_cell.length_c   1.000
_cell.angle_alpha   90.00
_cell.angle_beta   90.00
_cell.angle_gamma   90.00
#
_symmetry.space_group_name_H-M   'P 1'
#
loop_
_entity.id
_entity.type
_entity.pdbx_description
1 polymer ?
#
loop_
_entity_poly.entity_id
_entity_poly.type
_entity_poly.pdbx_seq_one_letter_code
_entity_poly.pdbx_strand_id
1 'polypeptide(L)' 'MATVPQQPESESFSIVFEEEDDGRWLAEVPELPGVMKYGKTREDAEIAVTALAWRVLADRTEQGRKPPKSIRFL' A
#
# COMPACT_ATOMS: atom_id res chain seq x y z
N MET A 1 22.22 21.38 -18.44
CA MET A 1 21.47 20.12 -18.58
C MET A 1 20.79 19.87 -17.24
N ALA A 2 19.48 20.03 -17.14
CA ALA A 2 18.77 19.73 -15.90
C ALA A 2 18.59 18.21 -15.83
N THR A 3 19.10 17.58 -14.77
CA THR A 3 18.80 16.18 -14.47
C THR A 3 17.29 16.06 -14.30
N VAL A 4 16.63 15.34 -15.20
CA VAL A 4 15.25 14.89 -14.99
C VAL A 4 15.30 14.01 -13.74
N PRO A 5 14.54 14.31 -12.67
CA PRO A 5 14.47 13.41 -11.54
C PRO A 5 14.02 12.05 -12.07
N GLN A 6 14.88 11.03 -11.93
CA GLN A 6 14.51 9.66 -12.25
C GLN A 6 13.39 9.27 -11.30
N GLN A 7 12.17 9.27 -11.82
CA GLN A 7 11.03 8.72 -11.10
C GLN A 7 11.27 7.22 -10.93
N PRO A 8 10.89 6.62 -9.79
CA PRO A 8 10.97 5.17 -9.66
C PRO A 8 10.11 4.52 -10.75
N GLU A 9 10.72 3.68 -11.59
CA GLU A 9 9.98 2.93 -12.63
C GLU A 9 8.95 1.99 -12.00
N SER A 10 9.22 1.54 -10.77
CA SER A 10 8.38 0.63 -10.01
C SER A 10 8.41 1.00 -8.53
N GLU A 11 7.25 1.03 -7.87
CA GLU A 11 7.14 1.08 -6.41
C GLU A 11 6.66 -0.29 -5.89
N SER A 12 7.33 -0.82 -4.87
CA SER A 12 6.95 -2.07 -4.20
C SER A 12 6.57 -1.75 -2.76
N PHE A 13 5.49 -2.36 -2.28
CA PHE A 13 4.92 -2.19 -0.95
C PHE A 13 4.87 -3.54 -0.25
N SER A 14 5.44 -3.65 0.94
CA SER A 14 5.30 -4.86 1.74
C SER A 14 3.97 -4.87 2.48
N ILE A 15 3.36 -6.06 2.61
CA ILE A 15 2.22 -6.25 3.51
C ILE A 15 2.66 -7.05 4.73
N VAL A 16 2.63 -6.41 5.89
CA VAL A 16 2.88 -7.06 7.18
C VAL A 16 1.54 -7.55 7.72
N PHE A 17 1.54 -8.78 8.22
CA PHE A 17 0.35 -9.43 8.77
C PHE A 17 0.58 -9.80 10.23
N GLU A 18 -0.40 -9.50 11.07
CA GLU A 18 -0.45 -9.88 12.48
C GLU A 18 -1.81 -10.53 12.78
N GLU A 19 -1.79 -11.65 13.51
CA GLU A 19 -3.01 -12.30 14.01
C GLU A 19 -3.23 -11.83 15.45
N GLU A 20 -4.43 -11.31 15.71
CA GLU A 20 -4.85 -10.80 17.01
C GLU A 20 -5.33 -11.94 17.91
N ASP A 21 -5.35 -11.72 19.23
CA ASP A 21 -5.81 -12.71 20.22
C ASP A 21 -7.26 -13.19 20.01
N ASP A 22 -8.08 -12.39 19.30
CA ASP A 22 -9.46 -12.71 18.95
C ASP A 22 -9.63 -13.43 17.60
N GLY A 23 -8.51 -13.77 16.94
CA GLY A 23 -8.46 -14.46 15.65
C GLY A 23 -8.68 -13.57 14.43
N ARG A 24 -8.82 -12.24 14.61
CA ARG A 24 -8.79 -11.30 13.48
C ARG A 24 -7.37 -11.12 12.96
N TRP A 25 -7.28 -10.78 11.68
CA TRP A 25 -6.01 -10.47 11.04
C TRP A 25 -5.90 -8.96 10.82
N LEU A 26 -4.81 -8.36 11.28
CA LEU A 26 -4.37 -7.03 10.89
C LEU A 26 -3.41 -7.17 9.70
N ALA A 27 -3.65 -6.38 8.65
CA ALA A 27 -2.70 -6.19 7.57
C ALA A 27 -2.30 -4.71 7.49
N GLU A 28 -1.00 -4.44 7.40
CA GLU A 28 -0.42 -3.09 7.34
C GLU A 28 0.53 -2.96 6.14
N VAL A 29 0.56 -1.78 5.53
CA VAL A 29 1.58 -1.39 4.53
C VAL A 29 2.48 -0.31 5.15
N PRO A 30 3.64 -0.67 5.74
CA PRO A 30 4.47 0.26 6.51
C PRO A 30 4.97 1.48 5.71
N GLU A 31 5.14 1.33 4.39
CA GLU A 31 5.59 2.41 3.51
C GLU A 31 4.47 3.43 3.20
N LEU A 32 3.23 3.14 3.62
CA LEU A 32 2.07 4.02 3.51
C LEU A 32 1.49 4.28 4.92
N PRO A 33 1.92 5.35 5.62
CA PRO A 33 1.46 5.64 6.97
C PRO A 33 -0.07 5.69 7.07
N GLY A 34 -0.62 4.94 8.03
CA GLY A 34 -2.08 4.84 8.26
C GLY A 34 -2.82 3.85 7.36
N VAL A 35 -2.11 3.13 6.48
CA VAL A 35 -2.69 2.07 5.65
C VAL A 35 -2.62 0.75 6.38
N MET A 36 -3.67 0.51 7.17
CA MET A 36 -3.87 -0.74 7.89
C MET A 36 -5.35 -1.14 7.86
N LYS A 37 -5.64 -2.44 7.81
CA LYS A 37 -7.02 -2.97 7.84
C LYS A 37 -7.10 -4.30 8.58
N TYR A 38 -8.22 -4.48 9.25
CA TYR A 38 -8.61 -5.75 9.85
C TYR A 38 -9.42 -6.61 8.87
N GLY A 39 -9.23 -7.92 8.93
CA GLY A 39 -10.01 -8.94 8.25
C GLY A 39 -10.37 -10.10 9.18
N LYS A 40 -11.37 -10.90 8.81
CA LYS A 40 -11.71 -12.14 9.54
C LYS A 40 -10.73 -13.27 9.20
N THR A 41 -10.13 -13.19 8.02
CA THR A 41 -9.05 -14.06 7.56
C THR A 41 -7.88 -13.21 7.10
N ARG A 42 -6.70 -13.84 6.93
CA ARG A 42 -5.53 -13.18 6.34
C ARG A 42 -5.81 -12.59 4.97
N GLU A 43 -6.52 -13.35 4.13
CA GLU A 43 -6.91 -12.93 2.77
C GLU A 43 -7.88 -11.74 2.81
N ASP A 44 -8.86 -11.73 3.71
CA ASP A 44 -9.76 -10.59 3.90
C ASP A 44 -8.99 -9.32 4.27
N ALA A 45 -8.01 -9.44 5.17
CA ALA A 45 -7.17 -8.34 5.60
C ALA A 45 -6.29 -7.83 4.44
N GLU A 46 -5.71 -8.73 3.65
CA GLU A 46 -4.90 -8.42 2.46
C GLU A 46 -5.71 -7.64 1.41
N ILE A 47 -6.90 -8.13 1.06
CA ILE A 47 -7.79 -7.48 0.09
C ILE A 47 -8.17 -6.08 0.60
N ALA A 48 -8.53 -5.97 1.88
CA ALA A 48 -8.95 -4.71 2.49
C ALA A 48 -7.80 -3.68 2.52
N VAL A 49 -6.58 -4.09 2.94
CA VAL A 49 -5.43 -3.19 3.03
C VAL A 49 -4.95 -2.78 1.64
N THR A 50 -4.96 -3.69 0.67
CA THR A 50 -4.59 -3.40 -0.73
C THR A 50 -5.54 -2.39 -1.33
N ALA A 51 -6.85 -2.53 -1.13
CA ALA A 51 -7.84 -1.56 -1.58
C ALA A 51 -7.63 -0.17 -0.95
N LEU A 52 -7.23 -0.11 0.33
CA LEU A 52 -6.89 1.15 0.99
C LEU A 52 -5.60 1.76 0.42
N ALA A 53 -4.56 0.95 0.19
CA ALA A 53 -3.31 1.38 -0.41
C ALA A 53 -3.53 2.01 -1.79
N TRP A 54 -4.36 1.38 -2.65
CA TRP A 54 -4.72 1.94 -3.95
C TRP A 54 -5.37 3.33 -3.85
N ARG A 55 -6.24 3.55 -2.85
CA ARG A 55 -6.85 4.87 -2.61
C ARG A 55 -5.80 5.92 -2.25
N VAL A 56 -4.90 5.59 -1.33
CA VAL A 56 -3.81 6.50 -0.95
C VAL A 56 -2.90 6.84 -2.14
N LEU A 57 -2.60 5.86 -3.00
CA LEU A 57 -1.80 6.08 -4.20
C LEU A 57 -2.55 6.93 -5.25
N ALA A 58 -3.87 6.77 -5.36
CA ALA A 58 -4.72 7.63 -6.19
C ALA A 58 -4.72 9.07 -5.67
N ASP A 59 -4.92 9.28 -4.35
CA ASP A 59 -4.90 10.61 -3.73
C ASP A 59 -3.58 11.34 -3.97
N ARG A 60 -2.44 10.64 -3.89
CA ARG A 60 -1.12 11.20 -4.22
C ARG A 60 -1.09 11.70 -5.67
N THR A 61 -1.72 10.97 -6.58
CA THR A 61 -1.79 11.34 -8.00
C THR A 61 -2.64 12.58 -8.21
N GLU A 62 -3.78 12.68 -7.52
CA GLU A 62 -4.67 13.84 -7.56
C GLU A 62 -4.00 15.10 -7.00
N GLN A 63 -3.09 14.96 -6.03
CA GLN A 63 -2.26 16.03 -5.49
C GLN A 63 -1.09 16.45 -6.41
N GLY A 64 -1.00 15.87 -7.62
CA GLY A 64 0.01 16.23 -8.63
C GLY A 64 1.30 15.42 -8.55
N ARG A 65 1.39 14.38 -7.70
CA ARG A 65 2.50 13.43 -7.74
C ARG A 65 2.31 12.51 -8.94
N LYS A 66 3.22 12.55 -9.92
CA LYS A 66 3.14 11.64 -11.06
C LYS A 66 3.33 10.17 -10.58
N PRO A 67 2.43 9.24 -10.95
CA PRO A 67 2.50 7.86 -10.49
C PRO A 67 3.70 7.11 -11.10
N PRO A 68 4.19 6.04 -10.44
CA PRO A 68 5.19 5.13 -11.02
C PRO A 68 4.59 4.35 -12.20
N LYS A 69 5.43 3.72 -13.03
CA LYS A 69 4.95 2.91 -14.16
C LYS A 69 4.35 1.58 -13.70
N SER A 70 4.79 1.06 -12.56
CA SER A 70 4.24 -0.16 -11.96
C SER A 70 4.18 -0.07 -10.44
N ILE A 71 3.18 -0.73 -9.86
CA ILE A 71 2.99 -0.88 -8.41
C ILE A 71 2.88 -2.37 -8.12
N ARG A 72 3.58 -2.83 -7.08
CA ARG A 72 3.58 -4.23 -6.64
C ARG A 72 3.38 -4.30 -5.13
N PHE A 73 2.54 -5.23 -4.69
CA PHE A 73 2.45 -5.63 -3.29
C PHE A 73 3.25 -6.92 -3.09
N LEU A 74 4.02 -6.99 -2.00
CA LEU A 74 4.97 -8.06 -1.67
C LEU A 74 4.59 -8.74 -0.35
#